data_AF-A0A2D9C5V6-F1
#
_entry.id   AF-A0A2D9C5V6-F1
#
_cell.length_a   1.000
_cell.length_b   1.000
_cell.length_c   1.000
_cell.angle_alpha   90.00
_cell.angle_beta   90.00
_cell.angle_gamma   90.00
#
_symmetry.space_group_name_H-M   'P 1'
#
loop_
_entity.id
_entity.type
_entity.pdbx_description
1 polymer ?
#
loop_
_entity_poly.entity_id
_entity_poly.type
_entity_poly.pdbx_seq_one_letter_code
_entity_poly.pdbx_strand_id
1 'polypeptide(L)' 'MSNSLEQEALRLTKAKQEKFYDELVTLLIPAHRYLDANLYESRPKDRAKDRLDDAALIARFAAELYGLK' A
#
# COMPACT_ATOMS: atom_id res chain seq x y z
N MET A 1 -8.82 16.65 31.27
CA MET A 1 -8.26 15.29 31.30
C MET A 1 -8.75 14.47 30.10
N SER A 2 -8.54 14.96 28.87
CA SER A 2 -8.95 14.29 27.61
C SER A 2 -7.77 13.82 26.73
N ASN A 3 -6.55 14.23 27.06
CA ASN A 3 -5.37 14.00 26.19
C ASN A 3 -4.95 12.54 26.03
N SER A 4 -5.17 11.66 27.02
CA SER A 4 -4.58 10.31 26.97
C SER A 4 -5.33 9.37 26.02
N LEU A 5 -6.66 9.47 25.94
CA LEU A 5 -7.48 8.66 25.04
C LEU A 5 -7.33 9.10 23.58
N GLU A 6 -7.30 10.40 23.34
CA GLU A 6 -7.09 10.95 21.98
C GLU A 6 -5.69 10.60 21.46
N GLN A 7 -4.65 10.71 22.29
CA GLN A 7 -3.29 10.31 21.93
C GLN A 7 -3.19 8.80 21.64
N GLU A 8 -3.84 7.97 22.44
CA GLU A 8 -3.83 6.52 22.22
C GLU A 8 -4.61 6.12 20.95
N ALA A 9 -5.74 6.78 20.68
CA ALA A 9 -6.49 6.59 19.44
C ALA A 9 -5.67 6.97 18.20
N LEU A 10 -4.93 8.09 18.26
CA LEU A 10 -3.99 8.51 17.22
C LEU A 10 -2.87 7.48 17.01
N ARG A 11 -2.26 6.98 18.09
CA ARG A 11 -1.21 5.96 18.05
C ARG A 11 -1.69 4.66 17.40
N LEU A 12 -2.87 4.17 17.81
CA LEU A 12 -3.46 2.96 17.24
C LEU A 12 -3.85 3.12 15.77
N THR A 13 -4.34 4.30 15.39
CA THR A 13 -4.67 4.61 13.99
C THR A 13 -3.41 4.61 13.14
N LYS A 14 -2.35 5.26 13.59
CA LYS A 14 -1.05 5.27 12.90
C LYS A 14 -0.51 3.87 12.70
N ALA A 15 -0.49 3.04 13.75
CA ALA A 15 -0.03 1.65 13.68
C ALA A 15 -0.85 0.79 12.70
N LYS A 16 -2.17 1.00 12.61
CA LYS A 16 -3.02 0.32 11.62
C LYS A 16 -2.71 0.75 10.19
N GLN A 17 -2.44 2.04 9.98
CA GLN A 17 -2.09 2.58 8.67
C GLN A 17 -0.73 2.07 8.19
N GLU A 18 0.27 2.05 9.08
CA GLU A 18 1.59 1.46 8.81
C GLU A 18 1.47 -0.03 8.43
N LYS A 19 0.75 -0.80 9.24
CA LYS A 19 0.51 -2.23 8.96
C LYS A 19 -0.20 -2.46 7.63
N PHE A 20 -1.24 -1.68 7.34
CA PHE A 20 -1.96 -1.76 6.07
C PHE A 20 -1.02 -1.47 4.89
N TYR A 21 -0.19 -0.44 5.00
CA TYR A 21 0.78 -0.08 3.97
C TYR A 21 1.78 -1.22 3.72
N ASP A 22 2.34 -1.80 4.78
CA ASP A 22 3.31 -2.89 4.67
C ASP A 22 2.68 -4.15 4.04
N GLU A 23 1.46 -4.51 4.44
CA GLU A 23 0.71 -5.61 3.85
C GLU A 23 0.42 -5.35 2.36
N LEU A 24 0.00 -4.14 2.02
CA LEU A 24 -0.30 -3.76 0.64
C LEU A 24 0.94 -3.89 -0.26
N VAL A 25 2.08 -3.30 0.14
CA VAL A 25 3.32 -3.40 -0.65
C VAL A 25 3.79 -4.86 -0.77
N THR A 26 3.69 -5.62 0.33
CA THR A 26 4.07 -7.04 0.36
C THR A 26 3.23 -7.88 -0.60
N LEU A 27 1.96 -7.54 -0.81
CA LEU A 27 1.05 -8.26 -1.71
C LEU A 27 1.15 -7.81 -3.17
N LEU A 28 1.42 -6.52 -3.44
CA LEU A 28 1.50 -5.98 -4.79
C LEU A 28 2.73 -6.49 -5.57
N ILE A 29 3.89 -6.60 -4.91
CA ILE A 29 5.14 -7.11 -5.52
C ILE A 29 4.96 -8.54 -6.10
N PRO A 30 4.49 -9.54 -5.35
CA PRO A 30 4.28 -10.88 -5.88
C PRO A 30 3.16 -10.93 -6.91
N ALA A 31 2.11 -10.11 -6.79
CA ALA A 31 1.07 -9.99 -7.81
C ALA A 31 1.65 -9.54 -9.16
N HIS A 32 2.52 -8.52 -9.15
CA HIS A 32 3.21 -8.06 -10.36
C HIS A 32 4.07 -9.17 -10.98
N ARG A 33 4.87 -9.88 -10.17
CA ARG A 33 5.68 -11.02 -10.64
C ARG A 33 4.84 -12.16 -11.20
N TYR A 34 3.68 -12.43 -10.61
CA TYR A 34 2.77 -13.47 -11.08
C TYR A 34 2.21 -13.13 -12.47
N LEU A 35 1.83 -11.87 -12.70
CA LEU A 35 1.40 -11.40 -14.03
C LEU A 35 2.51 -11.58 -15.06
N ASP A 36 3.75 -11.21 -14.72
CA ASP A 36 4.91 -11.37 -15.60
C ASP A 36 5.16 -12.83 -16.00
N ALA A 37 5.08 -13.74 -15.03
CA ALA A 37 5.41 -15.15 -15.23
C ALA A 37 4.29 -15.98 -15.88
N ASN A 38 3.02 -15.60 -15.70
CA ASN A 38 1.89 -16.48 -16.05
C ASN A 38 0.98 -15.94 -17.17
N LEU A 39 1.13 -14.66 -17.55
CA LEU A 39 0.32 -14.07 -18.62
C LEU A 39 1.16 -13.81 -19.87
N TYR A 40 0.55 -14.06 -21.02
CA TYR A 40 1.12 -13.71 -22.32
C TYR A 40 1.23 -12.20 -22.50
N GLU A 41 2.24 -11.78 -23.27
CA GLU A 41 2.44 -10.37 -23.60
C GLU A 41 1.23 -9.80 -24.32
N SER A 42 0.60 -8.81 -23.70
CA SER A 42 -0.64 -8.22 -24.19
C SER A 42 -0.95 -6.90 -23.49
N ARG A 43 -1.66 -6.01 -24.19
CA ARG A 43 -2.09 -4.72 -23.60
C ARG A 43 -2.86 -4.86 -22.28
N PRO A 44 -3.72 -5.87 -22.06
CA PRO A 44 -4.34 -6.10 -20.76
C PRO A 44 -3.35 -6.43 -19.64
N LYS A 45 -2.30 -7.20 -19.93
CA LYS A 45 -1.22 -7.51 -18.95
C LYS A 45 -0.51 -6.22 -18.54
N ASP A 46 -0.12 -5.39 -19.51
CA ASP A 46 0.55 -4.11 -19.25
C ASP A 46 -0.31 -3.20 -18.37
N ARG A 47 -1.59 -3.02 -18.74
CA ARG A 47 -2.53 -2.22 -17.94
C ARG A 47 -2.76 -2.76 -16.53
N ALA A 48 -2.72 -4.07 -16.34
CA ALA A 48 -2.87 -4.66 -15.02
C ALA A 48 -1.65 -4.34 -14.15
N LYS A 49 -0.45 -4.36 -14.73
CA LYS A 49 0.79 -3.98 -14.05
C LYS A 49 0.82 -2.49 -13.69
N ASP A 50 0.48 -1.62 -14.64
CA ASP A 50 0.40 -0.17 -14.41
C ASP A 50 -0.53 0.16 -13.24
N ARG A 51 -1.69 -0.53 -13.15
CA ARG A 51 -2.62 -0.35 -12.03
C ARG A 51 -2.07 -0.79 -10.68
N LEU A 52 -1.26 -1.85 -10.65
CA LEU A 52 -0.60 -2.28 -9.41
C LEU A 52 0.46 -1.25 -8.98
N ASP A 53 1.21 -0.71 -9.94
CA ASP A 53 2.20 0.34 -9.70
C ASP A 53 1.55 1.64 -9.22
N ASP A 54 0.43 2.05 -9.82
CA ASP A 54 -0.38 3.20 -9.38
C ASP A 54 -0.86 3.01 -7.93
N ALA A 55 -1.37 1.81 -7.59
CA ALA A 55 -1.81 1.50 -6.24
C ALA A 55 -0.64 1.58 -5.23
N ALA A 56 0.54 1.07 -5.60
CA ALA A 56 1.74 1.17 -4.76
C ALA A 56 2.21 2.63 -4.61
N LEU A 57 2.14 3.42 -5.67
CA LEU A 57 2.51 4.83 -5.67
C LEU A 57 1.59 5.66 -4.77
N ILE A 58 0.27 5.48 -4.91
CA ILE A 58 -0.73 6.16 -4.07
C ILE A 58 -0.52 5.79 -2.60
N ALA A 59 -0.30 4.50 -2.31
CA ALA A 59 -0.04 4.05 -0.95
C ALA A 59 1.23 4.69 -0.37
N ARG A 60 2.30 4.82 -1.17
CA ARG A 60 3.54 5.47 -0.75
C ARG A 60 3.34 6.95 -0.49
N PHE A 61 2.66 7.65 -1.38
CA PHE A 61 2.36 9.06 -1.21
C PHE A 61 1.51 9.32 0.05
N ALA A 62 0.51 8.48 0.30
CA ALA A 62 -0.28 8.55 1.52
C ALA A 62 0.60 8.30 2.77
N ALA A 63 1.47 7.29 2.73
CA ALA A 63 2.38 7.01 3.84
C ALA A 63 3.33 8.19 4.14
N GLU A 64 3.88 8.83 3.11
CA GLU A 64 4.73 10.03 3.25
C GLU A 64 3.95 11.21 3.85
N LEU A 65 2.73 11.48 3.35
CA LEU A 65 1.89 12.59 3.80
C LEU A 65 1.50 12.47 5.30
N TYR A 66 1.33 11.25 5.79
CA TYR A 66 1.00 10.98 7.20
C TYR A 66 2.21 10.63 8.07
N GLY A 67 3.45 10.70 7.53
CA GLY A 67 4.67 10.41 8.27
C GLY A 67 4.71 8.97 8.82
N LEU A 68 4.22 8.02 8.02
CA LEU A 68 4.24 6.57 8.30
C LEU A 68 5.57 5.92 7.85
N LYS A 69 6.43 6.68 7.15
CA LYS A 69 7.77 6.30 6.70
C LYS A 69 8.73 7.47 6.84
#